data_AF-A0A535JRC2-F1
#
_entry.id   AF-A0A535JRC2-F1
#
_cell.length_a   1.000
_cell.length_b   1.000
_cell.length_c   1.000
_cell.angle_alpha   90.00
_cell.angle_beta   90.00
_cell.angle_gamma   90.00
#
_symmetry.space_group_name_H-M   'P 1'
#
loop_
_entity.id
_entity.type
_entity.pdbx_description
1 polymer ?
#
loop_
_entity_poly.entity_id
_entity_poly.type
_entity_poly.pdbx_seq_one_letter_code
_entity_poly.pdbx_strand_id
1 'polypeptide(L)' 'MLVTCLAFGYKKGIPDGAAWVVDVRLLDNPYWVDELRPLDGRDARVREFVLNQPAARDLLDNLERTL' A
#
# COMPACT_ATOMS: atom_id res chain seq x y z
N MET A 1 21.61 -7.70 -4.43
CA MET A 1 20.30 -7.84 -5.10
C MET A 1 19.65 -6.47 -5.13
N LEU A 2 19.08 -6.04 -6.26
CA LEU A 2 18.35 -4.77 -6.38
C LEU A 2 16.85 -5.06 -6.30
N VAL A 3 16.13 -4.35 -5.44
CA VAL A 3 14.67 -4.45 -5.32
C VAL A 3 14.07 -3.10 -5.67
N THR A 4 13.13 -3.09 -6.62
CA THR A 4 12.40 -1.89 -7.03
C THR A 4 10.95 -2.02 -6.58
N CYS A 5 10.49 -1.11 -5.71
CA CYS A 5 9.11 -1.04 -5.30
C CYS A 5 8.38 0.07 -6.07
N LEU A 6 7.23 -0.26 -6.66
CA LEU A 6 6.41 0.66 -7.43
C LEU A 6 4.96 0.61 -6.95
N ALA A 7 4.42 1.76 -6.55
CA ALA A 7 3.00 1.90 -6.28
C ALA A 7 2.24 2.10 -7.60
N PHE A 8 1.11 1.41 -7.76
CA PHE A 8 0.23 1.54 -8.92
C PHE A 8 -1.24 1.51 -8.50
N GLY A 9 -2.13 1.86 -9.42
CA GLY A 9 -3.57 1.68 -9.23
C GLY A 9 -4.15 0.80 -10.33
N TYR A 10 -4.93 -0.22 -9.96
CA TYR A 10 -5.50 -1.21 -10.89
C TYR A 10 -6.25 -0.60 -12.09
N LYS A 11 -6.89 0.55 -11.92
CA LYS A 11 -7.55 1.27 -13.03
C LYS A 11 -6.59 1.62 -14.18
N LYS A 12 -5.30 1.76 -13.90
CA LYS A 12 -4.23 2.04 -14.87
C LYS A 12 -3.50 0.78 -15.36
N GLY A 13 -3.92 -0.41 -14.93
CA GLY A 13 -3.24 -1.67 -15.22
C GLY A 13 -2.09 -1.99 -14.25
N ILE A 14 -1.63 -3.24 -14.29
CA ILE A 14 -0.45 -3.70 -13.55
C ILE A 14 0.80 -3.25 -14.32
N PRO A 15 1.86 -2.74 -13.64
CA PRO A 15 3.10 -2.36 -14.30
C PRO A 15 3.78 -3.52 -15.02
N ASP A 16 4.24 -3.28 -16.25
CA ASP A 16 4.98 -4.26 -17.03
C ASP A 16 6.28 -4.68 -16.32
N GLY A 17 6.60 -5.97 -16.39
CA GLY A 17 7.82 -6.52 -15.78
C GLY A 17 7.77 -6.66 -14.25
N ALA A 18 6.61 -6.43 -13.62
CA ALA A 18 6.43 -6.73 -12.21
C ALA A 18 6.53 -8.25 -11.98
N ALA A 19 7.55 -8.69 -11.22
CA ALA A 19 7.70 -10.09 -10.82
C ALA A 19 6.73 -10.47 -9.69
N TRP A 20 6.39 -9.50 -8.84
CA TRP A 20 5.48 -9.65 -7.71
C TRP A 20 4.46 -8.52 -7.71
N VAL A 21 3.21 -8.84 -7.40
CA VAL A 21 2.13 -7.87 -7.23
C VAL A 21 1.49 -8.12 -5.87
N VAL A 22 1.44 -7.10 -5.04
CA VAL A 22 0.79 -7.13 -3.72
C VAL A 22 -0.47 -6.28 -3.80
N ASP A 23 -1.63 -6.91 -3.65
CA ASP A 23 -2.91 -6.20 -3.60
C ASP A 23 -3.20 -5.73 -2.17
N VAL A 24 -3.20 -4.42 -1.97
CA VAL A 24 -3.46 -3.78 -0.67
C VAL A 24 -4.90 -3.28 -0.52
N ARG A 25 -5.81 -3.58 -1.47
CA ARG A 25 -7.20 -3.10 -1.45
C ARG A 25 -8.05 -3.69 -0.32
N LEU A 26 -7.53 -4.66 0.40
CA LEU A 26 -8.17 -5.21 1.61
C LEU A 26 -8.13 -4.24 2.80
N LEU A 27 -7.24 -3.24 2.76
CA LEU A 27 -7.08 -2.24 3.82
C LEU A 27 -8.15 -1.16 3.73
N ASP A 28 -8.48 -0.54 4.86
CA ASP A 28 -9.37 0.60 4.89
C ASP A 28 -8.79 1.74 4.04
N ASN A 29 -9.64 2.35 3.21
CA ASN A 29 -9.23 3.34 2.24
C ASN A 29 -9.24 4.76 2.83
N PRO A 30 -8.10 5.47 2.92
CA PRO A 30 -8.03 6.82 3.46
C PRO A 30 -8.85 7.85 2.66
N TYR A 31 -9.26 7.54 1.42
CA TYR A 31 -10.12 8.41 0.61
C TYR A 31 -11.47 8.73 1.29
N TRP A 32 -11.94 7.86 2.18
CA TRP A 32 -13.21 8.05 2.90
C TRP A 32 -13.09 8.95 4.13
N VAL A 33 -11.88 9.36 4.51
CA VAL A 33 -11.63 10.33 5.57
C VAL A 33 -11.40 11.69 4.91
N ASP A 34 -12.31 12.65 5.14
CA ASP A 34 -12.32 13.93 4.43
C ASP A 34 -10.98 14.69 4.57
N GLU A 35 -10.36 14.65 5.75
CA GLU A 35 -9.08 15.29 6.04
C GLU A 35 -7.88 14.62 5.35
N LEU A 36 -8.01 13.34 5.00
CA LEU A 36 -6.95 12.56 4.34
C LEU A 36 -7.11 12.51 2.82
N ARG A 37 -8.34 12.70 2.30
CA ARG A 37 -8.63 12.67 0.86
C ARG A 37 -7.72 13.55 -0.02
N PRO A 38 -7.33 14.79 0.37
CA PRO A 38 -6.46 15.61 -0.47
C PRO A 38 -4.97 15.23 -0.39
N LEU A 39 -4.60 14.28 0.48
CA LEU A 39 -3.23 13.89 0.76
C LEU A 39 -2.83 12.63 -0.03
N ASP A 40 -1.54 12.35 -0.09
CA ASP A 40 -1.01 11.10 -0.64
C ASP A 40 -0.32 10.26 0.44
N GLY A 41 0.09 9.04 0.07
CA GLY A 41 0.74 8.10 0.99
C GLY A 41 2.10 8.54 1.53
N ARG A 42 2.65 9.69 1.09
CA ARG A 42 3.89 10.26 1.65
C ARG A 42 3.61 11.13 2.86
N ASP A 43 2.38 11.64 3.02
CA ASP A 43 1.97 12.38 4.21
C ASP A 43 1.90 11.44 5.42
N ALA A 44 2.46 11.87 6.56
CA ALA A 44 2.53 11.08 7.77
C ALA A 44 1.14 10.64 8.27
N ARG A 45 0.11 11.47 8.08
CA ARG A 45 -1.26 11.17 8.52
C ARG A 45 -1.87 10.02 7.73
N VAL A 46 -1.63 9.96 6.42
CA VAL A 46 -2.07 8.84 5.57
C VAL A 46 -1.29 7.58 5.93
N ARG A 47 0.03 7.70 6.13
CA ARG A 47 0.87 6.58 6.55
C ARG A 47 0.40 5.98 7.88
N GLU A 48 0.15 6.82 8.88
CA GLU A 48 -0.34 6.39 10.19
C GLU A 48 -1.72 5.75 10.10
N PHE A 49 -2.65 6.34 9.33
CA PHE A 49 -3.97 5.75 9.09
C PHE A 49 -3.88 4.33 8.52
N VAL A 50 -2.98 4.09 7.56
CA VAL A 50 -2.81 2.77 6.94
C VAL A 50 -2.07 1.81 7.88
N LEU A 51 -0.92 2.20 8.44
CA LEU A 51 -0.06 1.31 9.23
C LEU A 51 -0.58 1.00 10.64
N ASN A 52 -1.56 1.75 11.14
CA ASN A 52 -2.23 1.44 12.40
C ASN A 52 -3.28 0.32 12.27
N GLN A 53 -3.64 -0.08 11.05
CA GLN A 53 -4.56 -1.20 10.84
C GLN A 53 -3.84 -2.53 11.15
N PRO A 54 -4.43 -3.44 11.95
CA PRO A 54 -3.84 -4.75 12.22
C PRO A 54 -3.52 -5.54 10.93
N ALA A 55 -4.44 -5.52 9.96
CA ALA A 55 -4.25 -6.20 8.68
C ALA A 55 -3.06 -5.65 7.87
N ALA A 56 -2.72 -4.37 8.01
CA ALA A 56 -1.54 -3.80 7.35
C ALA A 56 -0.25 -4.36 7.95
N ARG A 57 -0.21 -4.52 9.28
CA ARG A 57 0.94 -5.11 9.97
C ARG A 57 1.10 -6.59 9.62
N ASP A 58 0.00 -7.36 9.65
CA ASP A 58 0.00 -8.76 9.24
C ASP A 58 0.46 -8.94 7.79
N LEU A 59 0.04 -8.05 6.88
CA LEU A 59 0.48 -8.07 5.49
C LEU A 59 2.00 -7.85 5.39
N LEU A 60 2.53 -6.84 6.07
CA LEU A 60 3.96 -6.53 6.05
C LEU A 60 4.80 -7.67 6.62
N ASP A 61 4.42 -8.22 7.77
CA ASP A 61 5.10 -9.36 8.41
C ASP A 61 5.12 -10.58 7.49
N ASN A 62 4.04 -10.84 6.76
CA ASN A 62 3.97 -11.95 5.82
C ASN A 62 4.82 -11.70 4.56
N LEU A 63 4.88 -10.46 4.06
CA LEU A 63 5.73 -10.11 2.92
C LEU A 63 7.21 -10.23 3.29
N GLU A 64 7.61 -9.76 4.46
CA GLU A 64 8.99 -9.87 4.96
C GLU A 64 9.44 -11.33 5.14
N ARG A 65 8.52 -12.23 5.48
CA ARG A 65 8.81 -13.68 5.56
C ARG A 65 8.89 -14.37 4.21
N THR A 66 8.22 -13.82 3.21
CA THR A 66 8.05 -14.46 1.90
C THR A 66 9.13 -14.04 0.91
N LEU A 67 9.60 -12.79 1.01
CA LEU A 67 10.63 -12.18 0.16
C LEU A 67 12.04 -12.42 0.72
#